data_AF-A0A0S3U6F5-F1
#
_entry.id   AF-A0A0S3U6F5-F1
#
_cell.length_a   1.000
_cell.length_b   1.000
_cell.length_c   1.000
_cell.angle_alpha   90.00
_cell.angle_beta   90.00
_cell.angle_gamma   90.00
#
_symmetry.space_group_name_H-M   'P 1'
#
loop_
_entity.id
_entity.type
_entity.pdbx_description
1 polymer ?
#
loop_
_entity_poly.entity_id
_entity_poly.type
_entity_poly.pdbx_seq_one_letter_code
_entity_poly.pdbx_strand_id
1 'polypeptide(L)'
;MEITAQLDEETIHQLQQIQQQTNQNQAEILKAAIAAYYDQVQDNQSIVEQPQSSQTQKKTPFEAFQELGLVGCIDGEPDSSQNYKAVIDQYLQEKHDQGCL
;
A
#
# COMPACT_ATOMS: atom_id res chain seq x y z
N MET A 1 5.34 -27.51 -8.21
CA MET A 1 6.20 -27.64 -7.01
C MET A 1 5.42 -28.44 -5.99
N GLU A 2 6.06 -29.41 -5.34
CA GLU A 2 5.46 -30.20 -4.26
C GLU A 2 6.11 -29.81 -2.95
N ILE A 3 5.32 -29.63 -1.89
CA ILE A 3 5.79 -29.19 -0.57
C ILE A 3 5.28 -30.20 0.45
N THR A 4 6.19 -30.78 1.22
CA THR A 4 5.88 -31.65 2.35
C THR A 4 6.12 -30.86 3.64
N ALA A 5 5.08 -30.72 4.46
CA ALA A 5 5.15 -30.00 5.73
C ALA A 5 4.67 -30.90 6.88
N GLN A 6 5.25 -30.69 8.06
CA GLN A 6 4.76 -31.29 9.30
C GLN A 6 3.93 -30.24 10.04
N LEU A 7 2.71 -30.61 10.40
CA LEU A 7 1.77 -29.78 11.14
C LEU A 7 1.66 -30.35 12.55
N ASP A 8 1.61 -29.47 13.55
CA ASP A 8 1.30 -29.85 14.92
C ASP A 8 -0.18 -30.22 15.08
N GLU A 9 -0.52 -30.88 16.20
CA GLU A 9 -1.87 -31.38 16.45
C GLU A 9 -2.94 -30.28 16.45
N GLU A 10 -2.61 -29.08 16.94
CA GLU A 10 -3.55 -27.96 16.98
C GLU A 10 -3.88 -27.50 15.56
N THR A 11 -2.87 -27.30 14.72
CA THR A 11 -3.05 -26.88 13.32
C THR A 11 -3.81 -27.94 12.51
N ILE A 12 -3.58 -29.24 12.77
CA ILE A 12 -4.37 -30.33 12.16
C ILE A 12 -5.85 -30.20 12.55
N HIS A 13 -6.14 -29.93 13.82
CA HIS A 13 -7.51 -29.81 14.30
C HIS A 13 -8.22 -28.60 13.68
N GLN A 14 -7.53 -27.47 13.55
CA GLN A 14 -8.04 -26.27 12.86
C GLN A 14 -8.33 -26.56 11.39
N LEU A 15 -7.40 -27.24 10.68
CA LEU A 15 -7.60 -27.61 9.28
C LEU A 15 -8.83 -28.49 9.09
N GLN A 16 -9.05 -29.47 9.98
CA GLN A 16 -10.23 -30.33 9.95
C GLN A 16 -11.53 -29.54 10.19
N GLN A 17 -11.53 -28.58 11.11
CA GLN A 17 -12.69 -27.73 11.36
C GLN A 17 -13.05 -26.88 10.13
N ILE A 18 -12.06 -26.26 9.50
CA ILE A 18 -12.27 -25.47 8.27
C ILE A 18 -12.82 -26.37 7.17
N GLN A 19 -12.27 -27.56 6.98
CA GLN A 19 -12.76 -28.52 6.00
C GLN A 19 -14.23 -28.90 6.23
N GLN A 20 -14.64 -29.15 7.47
CA GLN A 20 -16.03 -29.47 7.82
C GLN A 20 -17.00 -28.31 7.55
N GLN A 21 -16.58 -27.07 7.80
CA GLN A 21 -17.44 -25.90 7.64
C GLN A 21 -17.55 -25.42 6.19
N THR A 22 -16.47 -25.54 5.42
CA THR A 22 -16.36 -24.96 4.07
C THR A 22 -16.55 -26.00 2.96
N ASN A 23 -16.48 -27.30 3.27
CA ASN A 23 -16.42 -28.40 2.32
C ASN A 23 -15.24 -28.33 1.32
N GLN A 24 -14.23 -27.51 1.62
CA GLN A 24 -13.02 -27.39 0.80
C GLN A 24 -12.04 -28.51 1.11
N ASN A 25 -11.26 -28.94 0.11
CA ASN A 25 -10.18 -29.88 0.36
C ASN A 25 -8.96 -29.19 1.00
N GLN A 26 -8.05 -29.96 1.59
CA GLN A 26 -6.88 -29.43 2.28
C GLN A 26 -6.01 -28.54 1.39
N ALA A 27 -5.84 -28.89 0.11
CA ALA A 27 -5.02 -28.11 -0.81
C ALA A 27 -5.66 -26.74 -1.14
N GLU A 28 -6.99 -26.67 -1.23
CA GLU A 28 -7.72 -25.41 -1.43
C GLU A 28 -7.59 -24.50 -0.20
N ILE A 29 -7.72 -25.07 1.00
CA ILE A 29 -7.57 -24.33 2.26
C ILE A 29 -6.15 -23.78 2.38
N LEU A 30 -5.13 -24.61 2.13
CA LEU A 30 -3.73 -24.17 2.20
C LEU A 30 -3.40 -23.09 1.16
N LYS A 31 -3.93 -23.20 -0.07
CA LYS A 31 -3.76 -22.15 -1.09
C LYS A 31 -4.38 -20.83 -0.63
N ALA A 32 -5.58 -20.86 -0.07
CA ALA A 32 -6.25 -19.66 0.43
C ALA A 32 -5.51 -19.05 1.61
N ALA A 33 -5.01 -19.87 2.54
CA ALA A 33 -4.23 -19.41 3.69
C ALA A 33 -2.90 -18.78 3.25
N ILE A 34 -2.19 -19.38 2.30
CA ILE A 34 -0.95 -18.82 1.75
C ILE A 34 -1.22 -17.50 1.03
N ALA A 35 -2.29 -17.40 0.23
CA ALA A 35 -2.65 -16.16 -0.43
C ALA A 35 -2.96 -15.05 0.59
N ALA A 36 -3.76 -15.35 1.62
CA ALA A 36 -4.09 -14.39 2.67
C ALA A 36 -2.85 -13.95 3.47
N TYR A 37 -1.93 -14.88 3.75
CA TYR A 37 -0.67 -14.55 4.42
C TYR A 37 0.27 -13.73 3.51
N TYR A 38 0.31 -14.04 2.22
CA TYR A 38 1.08 -13.29 1.24
C TYR A 38 0.60 -11.83 1.16
N ASP A 39 -0.72 -11.62 1.07
CA ASP A 39 -1.33 -10.28 1.06
C ASP A 39 -0.99 -9.51 2.36
N GLN A 40 -1.09 -10.18 3.51
CA GLN A 40 -0.72 -9.59 4.80
C GLN A 40 0.76 -9.18 4.84
N VAL A 41 1.66 -10.04 4.35
CA VAL A 41 3.09 -9.75 4.29
C VAL A 41 3.36 -8.60 3.33
N GLN A 42 2.68 -8.54 2.19
CA GLN A 42 2.85 -7.48 1.20
C GLN A 42 2.38 -6.11 1.72
N ASP A 43 1.28 -6.06 2.47
CA ASP A 43 0.83 -4.84 3.15
C ASP A 43 1.87 -4.34 4.18
N ASN A 44 2.54 -5.26 4.89
CA ASN A 44 3.59 -4.93 5.85
C ASN A 44 4.97 -4.65 5.20
N GLN A 45 5.18 -5.09 3.95
CA GLN A 45 6.42 -4.95 3.19
C GLN A 45 6.35 -3.83 2.13
N SER A 46 5.70 -2.70 2.44
CA SER A 46 5.71 -1.48 1.60
C SER A 46 7.12 -0.82 1.42
N ILE A 47 8.18 -1.59 1.58
CA ILE A 47 9.58 -1.28 1.33
C ILE A 47 10.20 -2.57 0.78
N VAL A 48 10.87 -2.50 -0.36
CA VAL A 48 11.52 -3.59 -1.13
C VAL A 48 10.67 -4.22 -2.25
N GLU A 49 10.59 -3.46 -3.34
CA GLU A 49 10.87 -3.88 -4.73
C GLU A 49 10.55 -5.33 -5.21
N GLN A 50 9.43 -5.45 -5.96
CA GLN A 50 9.17 -6.32 -7.14
C GLN A 50 8.88 -7.84 -6.96
N PRO A 51 8.35 -8.59 -7.97
CA PRO A 51 7.65 -8.23 -9.20
C PRO A 51 6.22 -8.82 -9.32
N GLN A 52 5.48 -8.30 -10.30
CA GLN A 52 4.07 -8.55 -10.58
C GLN A 52 3.74 -9.99 -11.00
N SER A 53 2.70 -10.57 -10.39
CA SER A 53 1.80 -11.50 -11.08
C SER A 53 0.36 -11.30 -10.61
N SER A 54 -0.39 -10.57 -11.44
CA SER A 54 -1.81 -10.81 -11.69
C SER A 54 -2.77 -10.85 -10.48
N GLN A 55 -2.85 -9.77 -9.71
CA GLN A 55 -4.09 -9.37 -9.05
C GLN A 55 -3.99 -7.89 -8.70
N THR A 56 -5.05 -7.15 -9.01
CA THR A 56 -5.22 -5.69 -8.96
C THR A 56 -4.34 -5.02 -7.90
N GLN A 57 -3.11 -4.64 -8.28
CA GLN A 57 -2.18 -3.91 -7.43
C GLN A 57 -2.87 -2.59 -7.09
N LYS A 58 -3.45 -2.51 -5.89
CA LYS A 58 -4.00 -1.25 -5.38
C LYS A 58 -2.80 -0.32 -5.28
N LYS A 59 -2.74 0.66 -6.18
CA LYS A 59 -1.75 1.71 -6.14
C LYS A 59 -1.76 2.30 -4.75
N THR A 60 -0.59 2.36 -4.13
CA THR A 60 -0.43 3.12 -2.91
C THR A 60 -0.80 4.59 -3.21
N PRO A 61 -1.26 5.36 -2.21
CA PRO A 61 -1.55 6.78 -2.41
C PRO A 61 -0.39 7.55 -3.05
N PHE A 62 0.85 7.17 -2.70
CA PHE A 62 2.06 7.72 -3.30
C PHE A 62 2.15 7.46 -4.81
N GLU A 63 2.01 6.20 -5.25
CA GLU A 63 2.04 5.84 -6.68
C GLU A 63 0.91 6.52 -7.46
N ALA A 64 -0.29 6.60 -6.86
CA ALA A 64 -1.43 7.29 -7.47
C ALA A 64 -1.14 8.78 -7.66
N PHE A 65 -0.55 9.46 -6.68
CA PHE A 65 -0.18 10.87 -6.82
C PHE A 65 1.02 11.09 -7.74
N GLN A 66 1.96 10.15 -7.81
CA GLN A 66 3.11 10.23 -8.70
C GLN A 66 2.67 10.12 -10.17
N GLU A 67 1.79 9.19 -10.53
CA GLU A 67 1.25 9.07 -11.89
C GLU A 67 0.46 10.31 -12.34
N LEU A 68 -0.25 10.94 -11.40
CA LEU A 68 -0.99 12.18 -11.67
C LEU A 68 -0.08 13.41 -11.79
N GLY A 69 1.24 13.26 -11.61
CA GLY A 69 2.19 14.36 -11.61
C GLY A 69 2.02 15.31 -10.41
N LEU A 70 1.37 14.85 -9.33
CA LEU A 70 1.12 15.62 -8.11
C LEU A 70 2.25 15.49 -7.10
N VAL A 71 3.15 14.51 -7.28
CA VAL A 71 4.39 14.38 -6.54
C VAL A 71 5.51 15.00 -7.36
N GLY A 72 6.12 16.05 -6.83
CA GLY A 72 7.25 16.72 -7.45
C GLY A 72 8.13 17.38 -6.39
N CYS A 73 9.37 17.65 -6.75
CA CYS A 73 10.24 18.49 -5.94
C CYS A 73 9.82 19.95 -6.15
N ILE A 74 9.46 20.63 -5.06
CA ILE A 74 9.35 22.08 -5.07
C ILE A 74 10.63 22.65 -4.47
N ASP A 75 11.32 23.53 -5.20
CA ASP A 75 12.33 24.40 -4.61
C ASP A 75 11.58 25.51 -3.86
N GLY A 76 11.42 25.31 -2.56
CA GLY A 76 10.86 26.31 -1.65
C GLY A 76 11.95 26.90 -0.78
N GLU A 77 11.74 28.11 -0.26
CA GLU A 77 12.61 28.64 0.79
C GLU A 77 12.70 27.66 1.96
N PRO A 78 13.87 27.48 2.61
CA PRO A 78 14.08 26.50 3.68
C PRO A 78 13.05 26.60 4.82
N ASP A 79 12.56 27.82 5.07
CA ASP A 79 11.59 28.12 6.14
C ASP A 79 10.14 28.20 5.63
N SER A 80 9.87 27.76 4.40
CA SER A 80 8.53 27.82 3.79
C SER A 80 7.49 27.11 4.65
N SER A 81 7.83 26.01 5.32
CA SER A 81 6.89 25.30 6.20
C SER A 81 6.50 26.11 7.44
N GLN A 82 7.39 26.98 7.94
CA GLN A 82 7.14 27.81 9.11
C GLN A 82 6.44 29.12 8.75
N ASN A 83 6.71 29.65 7.55
CA ASN A 83 6.30 30.99 7.15
C ASN A 83 5.34 31.03 5.96
N TYR A 84 4.80 29.88 5.49
CA TYR A 84 4.02 29.81 4.24
C TYR A 84 2.88 30.83 4.18
N LYS A 85 2.18 31.09 5.30
CA LYS A 85 1.06 32.04 5.31
C LYS A 85 1.52 33.44 4.94
N ALA A 86 2.59 33.92 5.57
CA ALA A 86 3.13 35.25 5.30
C ALA A 86 3.65 35.36 3.85
N VAL A 87 4.32 34.31 3.36
CA VAL A 87 4.84 34.26 1.98
C VAL A 87 3.70 34.29 0.95
N ILE A 88 2.64 33.52 1.18
CA ILE A 88 1.47 33.49 0.29
C ILE A 88 0.70 34.81 0.34
N ASP A 89 0.50 35.39 1.53
CA ASP A 89 -0.19 36.66 1.69
C ASP A 89 0.55 37.79 0.96
N GLN A 90 1.88 37.84 1.09
CA GLN A 90 2.73 38.78 0.36
C GLN A 90 2.63 38.57 -1.16
N TYR A 91 2.75 37.32 -1.62
CA TYR A 91 2.63 36.99 -3.04
C TYR A 91 1.28 37.43 -3.63
N LEU A 92 0.18 37.21 -2.90
CA LEU A 92 -1.16 37.63 -3.33
C LEU A 92 -1.30 39.15 -3.40
N GLN A 93 -0.75 39.88 -2.43
CA GLN A 93 -0.71 41.34 -2.46
C GLN A 93 0.07 41.87 -3.66
N GLU A 94 1.27 41.34 -3.91
CA GLU A 94 2.10 41.74 -5.05
C GLU A 94 1.39 41.50 -6.39
N LYS A 95 0.68 40.39 -6.54
CA LYS A 95 -0.06 40.06 -7.78
C LYS A 95 -1.29 40.95 -7.96
N HIS A 96 -1.97 41.32 -6.87
CA HIS A 96 -3.09 42.27 -6.88
C HIS A 96 -2.62 43.68 -7.24
N ASP A 97 -1.48 44.12 -6.68
CA ASP A 97 -0.86 45.41 -7.00
C ASP A 97 -0.35 45.48 -8.45
N GLN A 98 0.04 44.33 -9.02
CA GLN A 98 0.40 44.18 -10.43
C GLN A 98 -0.82 44.01 -11.37
N GLY A 99 -2.06 44.07 -10.85
CA GLY A 99 -3.29 43.91 -11.63
C GLY A 99 -3.44 42.54 -12.30
N CYS A 100 -2.75 41.53 -11.81
CA CYS A 100 -2.74 40.17 -12.36
C CYS A 100 -3.76 39.24 -11.68
N LEU A 101 -4.51 39.75 -10.70
CA LEU A 101 -5.57 39.07 -9.95
C LEU A 101 -6.72 40.03 -9.70
#